data_AF-A0A931SHP7-F1
#
_entry.id   AF-A0A931SHP7-F1
#
_cell.length_a   1.000
_cell.length_b   1.000
_cell.length_c   1.000
_cell.angle_alpha   90.00
_cell.angle_beta   90.00
_cell.angle_gamma   90.00
#
_symmetry.space_group_name_H-M   'P 1'
#
loop_
_entity.id
_entity.type
_entity.pdbx_description
1 polymer ?
#
loop_
_entity_poly.entity_id
_entity_poly.type
_entity_poly.pdbx_seq_one_letter_code
_entity_poly.pdbx_strand_id
1 'polypeptide(L)'
;MKHVANTLFIGVLVSTGLLAQTTTTRNAAADWPMYNRDLAGTRYSPLTQINPTNVARLTQAWSYRLRPEGKVLAAPSPNEIFQEVTPIVVNGVMYLLSGDRVVALEPETGKEIWTYELKEGLASFRGVSYWRGDRSNPPRIFFTTARKMMALNAVTGEPSTGFGTNGEIELKIPYIGAPAIYKNLILMGSNFFGPGQRHINPALETSVGESGDTHAYDARSGKLLWEFHTIPREGEAGNETWGFDSW
;
A
#
# COMPACT_ATOMS: atom_id res chain seq x y z
N MET A 1 -43.25 36.51 62.86
CA MET A 1 -42.99 36.12 61.46
C MET A 1 -41.59 36.58 61.06
N LYS A 2 -40.82 35.66 60.47
CA LYS A 2 -39.54 35.78 59.75
C LYS A 2 -38.41 34.97 60.39
N HIS A 3 -38.41 33.68 60.06
CA HIS A 3 -37.25 32.80 60.16
C HIS A 3 -36.26 33.17 59.05
N VAL A 4 -34.98 33.29 59.40
CA VAL A 4 -33.86 33.41 58.45
C VAL A 4 -33.28 32.02 58.23
N ALA A 5 -33.32 31.53 57.00
CA ALA A 5 -32.72 30.25 56.61
C ALA A 5 -31.29 30.47 56.12
N ASN A 6 -30.32 29.82 56.76
CA ASN A 6 -28.95 29.73 56.27
C ASN A 6 -28.85 28.59 55.24
N THR A 7 -28.53 28.92 54.00
CA THR A 7 -28.22 27.94 52.95
C THR A 7 -26.72 27.64 52.96
N LEU A 8 -26.35 26.39 53.25
CA LEU A 8 -24.98 25.89 53.21
C LEU A 8 -24.69 25.40 51.77
N PHE A 9 -23.73 26.01 51.08
CA PHE A 9 -23.23 25.52 49.79
C PHE A 9 -22.11 24.50 50.03
N ILE A 10 -22.32 23.24 49.62
CA ILE A 10 -21.28 22.22 49.54
C ILE A 10 -20.66 22.30 48.15
N GLY A 11 -19.40 22.76 48.08
CA GLY A 11 -18.61 22.75 46.85
C GLY A 11 -18.04 21.35 46.60
N VAL A 12 -18.44 20.71 45.51
CA VAL A 12 -17.83 19.47 45.02
C VAL A 12 -16.58 19.85 44.21
N LEU A 13 -15.40 19.48 44.72
CA LEU A 13 -14.14 19.53 43.99
C LEU A 13 -14.09 18.34 43.02
N VAL A 14 -14.33 18.60 41.73
CA VAL A 14 -14.09 17.64 40.66
C VAL A 14 -12.61 17.73 40.28
N SER A 15 -11.82 16.74 40.70
CA SER A 15 -10.44 16.57 40.24
C SER A 15 -10.43 16.00 38.82
N THR A 16 -10.22 16.86 37.82
CA THR A 16 -9.96 16.45 36.44
C THR A 16 -8.55 15.89 36.36
N GLY A 17 -8.44 14.55 36.38
CA GLY A 17 -7.21 13.85 36.06
C GLY A 17 -6.86 14.07 34.59
N LEU A 18 -5.93 14.98 34.33
CA LEU A 18 -5.33 15.17 33.02
C LEU A 18 -4.43 13.95 32.73
N LEU A 19 -4.95 12.95 32.03
CA LEU A 19 -4.12 11.93 31.40
C LEU A 19 -3.28 12.64 30.34
N ALA A 20 -2.03 12.95 30.69
CA ALA A 20 -1.03 13.38 29.72
C ALA A 20 -0.86 12.25 28.72
N GLN A 21 -1.52 12.35 27.56
CA GLN A 21 -1.12 11.58 26.39
C GLN A 21 0.27 12.08 26.02
N THR A 22 1.30 11.34 26.44
CA THR A 22 2.64 11.50 25.89
C THR A 22 2.54 11.30 24.40
N THR A 23 2.45 12.40 23.66
CA THR A 23 2.66 12.40 22.22
C THR A 23 4.14 12.14 22.02
N THR A 24 4.52 10.86 22.01
CA THR A 24 5.86 10.46 21.59
C THR A 24 6.08 11.08 20.22
N THR A 25 7.01 12.02 20.13
CA THR A 25 7.33 12.70 18.88
C THR A 25 7.90 11.64 17.94
N ARG A 26 7.07 11.12 17.03
CA ARG A 26 7.49 10.05 16.12
C ARG A 26 8.57 10.60 15.21
N ASN A 27 9.74 9.95 15.25
CA ASN A 27 10.87 10.33 14.43
C ASN A 27 10.57 9.95 12.98
N ALA A 28 10.20 10.93 12.14
CA ALA A 28 9.93 10.68 10.72
C ALA A 28 11.11 10.04 9.97
N ALA A 29 12.35 10.18 10.46
CA ALA A 29 13.51 9.50 9.88
C ALA A 29 13.51 7.98 10.11
N ALA A 30 12.72 7.50 11.09
CA ALA A 30 12.52 6.09 11.41
C ALA A 30 11.47 5.39 10.53
N ASP A 31 10.63 6.15 9.81
CA ASP A 31 9.59 5.59 8.96
C ASP A 31 10.19 4.86 7.74
N TRP A 32 9.40 3.92 7.20
CA TRP A 32 9.64 3.24 5.92
C TRP A 32 8.45 3.51 4.98
N PRO A 33 8.36 4.70 4.38
CA PRO A 33 7.08 5.20 3.88
C PRO A 33 6.65 4.65 2.51
N MET A 34 7.53 3.91 1.84
CA MET A 34 7.29 3.35 0.51
C MET A 34 8.12 2.08 0.30
N TYR A 35 7.83 1.32 -0.75
CA TYR A 35 8.47 0.03 -1.04
C TYR A 35 10.01 0.04 -0.89
N ASN A 36 10.70 1.01 -1.48
CA ASN A 36 12.17 1.12 -1.38
C ASN A 36 12.66 2.16 -0.35
N ARG A 37 11.82 2.51 0.64
CA ARG A 37 12.00 3.57 1.65
C ARG A 37 12.04 5.00 1.12
N ASP A 38 12.79 5.27 0.06
CA ASP A 38 12.96 6.59 -0.54
C ASP A 38 12.91 6.54 -2.08
N LEU A 39 12.80 7.72 -2.69
CA LEU A 39 12.70 7.87 -4.15
C LEU A 39 14.00 7.52 -4.88
N ALA A 40 15.15 7.53 -4.19
CA ALA A 40 16.41 7.07 -4.77
C ALA A 40 16.54 5.54 -4.73
N GLY A 41 15.60 4.85 -4.07
CA GLY A 41 15.54 3.40 -4.00
C GLY A 41 16.62 2.78 -3.11
N THR A 42 17.17 3.54 -2.16
CA THR A 42 18.39 3.10 -1.44
C THR A 42 18.18 1.90 -0.53
N ARG A 43 16.95 1.70 -0.03
CA ARG A 43 16.63 0.70 1.01
C ARG A 43 17.53 0.80 2.25
N TYR A 44 18.12 1.96 2.51
CA TYR A 44 19.02 2.20 3.64
C TYR A 44 18.23 2.74 4.83
N SER A 45 18.43 2.27 6.06
CA SER A 45 17.85 2.91 7.27
C SER A 45 18.94 3.65 8.07
N PRO A 46 18.71 4.90 8.51
CA PRO A 46 19.65 5.67 9.32
C PRO A 46 19.61 5.26 10.80
N LEU A 47 18.72 4.33 11.19
CA LEU A 47 18.63 3.86 12.56
C LEU A 47 19.84 3.00 12.91
N THR A 48 20.44 3.29 14.07
CA THR A 48 21.70 2.65 14.51
C THR A 48 21.56 1.90 15.83
N GLN A 49 20.36 1.84 16.40
CA GLN A 49 20.09 1.13 17.67
C GLN A 49 20.54 -0.33 17.59
N ILE A 50 20.22 -1.00 16.48
CA ILE A 50 20.72 -2.35 16.16
C ILE A 50 21.98 -2.18 15.31
N ASN A 51 23.07 -2.82 15.72
CA ASN A 51 24.37 -2.70 15.08
C ASN A 51 25.21 -3.99 15.28
N PRO A 52 26.40 -4.11 14.65
CA PRO A 52 27.20 -5.35 14.70
C PRO A 52 27.57 -5.83 16.10
N THR A 53 27.61 -4.93 17.09
CA THR A 53 27.98 -5.29 18.48
C THR A 53 26.81 -5.88 19.28
N ASN A 54 25.56 -5.69 18.85
CA ASN A 54 24.38 -6.12 19.60
C ASN A 54 23.37 -6.95 18.81
N VAL A 55 23.52 -7.10 17.49
CA VAL A 55 22.57 -7.84 16.62
C VAL A 55 22.35 -9.29 17.07
N ALA A 56 23.37 -9.92 17.68
CA ALA A 56 23.27 -11.27 18.23
C ALA A 56 22.29 -11.39 19.41
N ARG A 57 21.82 -10.28 19.97
CA ARG A 57 20.85 -10.25 21.08
C ARG A 57 19.40 -10.05 20.61
N LEU A 58 19.15 -10.01 19.30
CA LEU A 58 17.79 -9.88 18.77
C LEU A 58 16.94 -11.08 19.18
N THR A 59 15.74 -10.78 19.66
CA THR A 59 14.70 -11.78 19.92
C THR A 59 13.43 -11.37 19.18
N GLN A 60 12.57 -12.35 18.90
CA GLN A 60 11.27 -12.06 18.29
C GLN A 60 10.43 -11.21 19.24
N ALA A 61 10.02 -10.02 18.81
CA ALA A 61 9.11 -9.17 19.56
C ALA A 61 7.65 -9.64 19.44
N TRP A 62 7.23 -9.97 18.22
CA TRP A 62 5.90 -10.50 17.91
C TRP A 62 5.92 -11.20 16.54
N SER A 63 4.84 -11.89 16.19
CA SER A 63 4.63 -12.51 14.87
C SER A 63 3.19 -12.33 14.40
N TYR A 64 3.00 -12.07 13.11
CA TYR A 64 1.68 -11.95 12.48
C TYR A 64 1.47 -13.04 11.43
N ARG A 65 0.30 -13.67 11.42
CA ARG A 65 0.00 -14.78 10.51
C ARG A 65 -0.64 -14.27 9.21
N LEU A 66 0.08 -14.39 8.09
CA LEU A 66 -0.39 -13.88 6.79
C LEU A 66 -1.59 -14.66 6.21
N ARG A 67 -1.72 -15.96 6.50
CA ARG A 67 -2.90 -16.76 6.12
C ARG A 67 -3.73 -17.10 7.36
N PRO A 68 -4.96 -16.57 7.52
CA PRO A 68 -5.83 -16.90 8.65
C PRO A 68 -6.13 -18.39 8.62
N GLU A 69 -6.30 -18.97 9.80
CA GLU A 69 -6.59 -20.39 9.93
C GLU A 69 -7.92 -20.75 9.24
N GLY A 70 -7.95 -21.91 8.57
CA GLY A 70 -9.14 -22.39 7.85
C GLY A 70 -9.43 -21.70 6.51
N LYS A 71 -8.68 -20.65 6.11
CA LYS A 71 -8.87 -19.97 4.82
C LYS A 71 -7.99 -20.60 3.75
N VAL A 72 -8.62 -21.31 2.80
CA VAL A 72 -7.95 -21.79 1.58
C VAL A 72 -7.93 -20.66 0.57
N LEU A 73 -6.77 -20.04 0.38
CA LEU A 73 -6.56 -19.06 -0.68
C LEU A 73 -6.27 -19.79 -1.99
N ALA A 74 -6.78 -19.26 -3.11
CA ALA A 74 -6.47 -19.74 -4.45
C ALA A 74 -5.00 -19.42 -4.81
N ALA A 75 -4.07 -20.15 -4.20
CA ALA A 75 -2.64 -20.03 -4.43
C ALA A 75 -2.17 -21.07 -5.48
N PRO A 76 -1.10 -20.78 -6.24
CA PRO A 76 -0.53 -21.74 -7.21
C PRO A 76 -0.15 -23.09 -6.59
N SER A 77 0.08 -23.10 -5.28
CA SER A 77 0.35 -24.28 -4.46
C SER A 77 -0.39 -24.16 -3.11
N PRO A 78 -0.98 -25.26 -2.58
CA PRO A 78 -1.63 -25.26 -1.28
C PRO A 78 -0.68 -24.87 -0.13
N ASN A 79 0.63 -25.07 -0.33
CA ASN A 79 1.67 -24.82 0.67
C ASN A 79 2.39 -23.47 0.51
N GLU A 80 2.07 -22.70 -0.54
CA GLU A 80 2.78 -21.46 -0.83
C GLU A 80 1.86 -20.26 -0.59
N ILE A 81 2.29 -19.37 0.30
CA ILE A 81 1.80 -17.99 0.31
C ILE A 81 2.87 -17.24 -0.48
N PHE A 82 2.68 -17.11 -1.79
CA PHE A 82 3.59 -16.32 -2.64
C PHE A 82 3.57 -14.89 -2.10
N GLN A 83 4.58 -14.48 -1.32
CA GLN A 83 4.63 -13.18 -0.64
C GLN A 83 6.03 -12.61 -0.79
N GLU A 84 6.12 -11.49 -1.50
CA GLU A 84 7.32 -10.69 -1.74
C GLU A 84 7.18 -9.33 -1.04
N VAL A 85 6.28 -9.25 -0.04
CA VAL A 85 5.82 -8.00 0.53
C VAL A 85 6.95 -7.28 1.26
N THR A 86 7.12 -6.00 0.96
CA THR A 86 7.83 -5.07 1.85
C THR A 86 6.79 -4.25 2.61
N PRO A 87 6.60 -4.48 3.92
CA PRO A 87 5.71 -3.65 4.73
C PRO A 87 6.17 -2.19 4.68
N ILE A 88 5.22 -1.26 4.61
CA ILE A 88 5.51 0.16 4.79
C ILE A 88 5.08 0.60 6.18
N VAL A 89 5.87 1.46 6.82
CA VAL A 89 5.53 2.07 8.10
C VAL A 89 5.48 3.57 7.90
N VAL A 90 4.30 4.15 8.10
CA VAL A 90 4.05 5.59 7.91
C VAL A 90 3.30 6.11 9.12
N ASN A 91 3.80 7.18 9.73
CA ASN A 91 3.20 7.81 10.90
C ASN A 91 2.86 6.76 11.97
N GLY A 92 3.75 5.78 12.17
CA GLY A 92 3.66 4.63 13.08
C GLY A 92 2.42 3.75 12.94
N VAL A 93 1.98 3.54 11.70
CA VAL A 93 1.10 2.43 11.30
C VAL A 93 1.86 1.60 10.26
N MET A 94 1.86 0.28 10.43
CA MET A 94 2.42 -0.66 9.46
C MET A 94 1.33 -1.15 8.52
N TYR A 95 1.57 -1.08 7.21
CA TYR A 95 0.64 -1.56 6.18
C TYR A 95 1.29 -2.66 5.35
N LEU A 96 0.57 -3.76 5.12
CA LEU A 96 1.04 -4.85 4.25
C LEU A 96 -0.12 -5.60 3.57
N LEU A 97 0.23 -6.29 2.49
CA LEU A 97 -0.65 -7.24 1.80
C LEU A 97 -0.51 -8.62 2.43
N SER A 98 -1.63 -9.36 2.46
CA SER A 98 -1.70 -10.65 3.15
C SER A 98 -2.65 -11.60 2.44
N GLY A 99 -2.39 -11.86 1.15
CA GLY A 99 -3.21 -12.72 0.31
C GLY A 99 -4.42 -11.95 -0.24
N ASP A 100 -5.62 -12.30 0.21
CA ASP A 100 -6.87 -11.65 -0.18
C ASP A 100 -7.24 -10.47 0.74
N ARG A 101 -6.28 -9.91 1.46
CA ARG A 101 -6.52 -8.76 2.33
C ARG A 101 -5.36 -7.79 2.40
N VAL A 102 -5.69 -6.57 2.80
CA VAL A 102 -4.76 -5.51 3.24
C VAL A 102 -4.95 -5.31 4.72
N VAL A 103 -3.85 -5.26 5.48
CA VAL A 103 -3.91 -5.08 6.94
C VAL A 103 -3.11 -3.85 7.35
N ALA A 104 -3.64 -3.13 8.33
CA ALA A 104 -2.91 -2.12 9.10
C ALA A 104 -2.66 -2.64 10.50
N LEU A 105 -1.41 -2.59 10.95
CA LEU A 105 -0.96 -3.08 12.25
C LEU A 105 -0.31 -1.96 13.07
N GLU A 106 -0.41 -2.07 14.38
CA GLU A 106 0.49 -1.42 15.33
C GLU A 106 1.90 -2.03 15.17
N PRO A 107 2.94 -1.29 14.73
CA PRO A 107 4.25 -1.88 14.43
C PRO A 107 4.96 -2.44 15.67
N GLU A 108 4.66 -1.95 16.86
CA GLU A 108 5.30 -2.37 18.12
C GLU A 108 4.70 -3.67 18.67
N THR A 109 3.44 -3.98 18.37
CA THR A 109 2.69 -5.09 18.98
C THR A 109 2.20 -6.13 17.97
N GLY A 110 2.11 -5.78 16.68
CA GLY A 110 1.51 -6.62 15.64
C GLY A 110 -0.02 -6.68 15.69
N LYS A 111 -0.66 -5.87 16.55
CA LYS A 111 -2.12 -5.84 16.69
C LYS A 111 -2.77 -5.19 15.47
N GLU A 112 -3.82 -5.81 14.95
CA GLU A 112 -4.62 -5.24 13.85
C GLU A 112 -5.33 -3.95 14.30
N ILE A 113 -5.14 -2.90 13.50
CA ILE A 113 -5.88 -1.63 13.59
C ILE A 113 -7.12 -1.72 12.71
N TRP A 114 -6.94 -2.13 11.45
CA TRP A 114 -8.01 -2.43 10.52
C TRP A 114 -7.55 -3.48 9.51
N THR A 115 -8.53 -4.17 8.92
CA THR A 115 -8.34 -5.15 7.86
C THR A 115 -9.35 -4.90 6.75
N TYR A 116 -8.89 -4.86 5.51
CA TYR A 116 -9.73 -4.84 4.31
C TYR A 116 -9.63 -6.18 3.60
N GLU A 117 -10.74 -6.90 3.50
CA GLU A 117 -10.82 -8.15 2.73
C GLU A 117 -11.33 -7.87 1.31
N LEU A 118 -10.65 -8.46 0.32
CA LEU A 118 -11.14 -8.49 -1.04
C LEU A 118 -12.35 -9.43 -1.12
N LYS A 119 -13.35 -9.02 -1.89
CA LYS A 119 -14.51 -9.87 -2.20
C LYS A 119 -14.13 -11.07 -3.07
N GLU A 120 -13.14 -10.89 -3.93
CA GLU A 120 -12.69 -11.86 -4.91
C GLU A 120 -11.19 -11.71 -5.21
N GLY A 121 -10.54 -12.81 -5.56
CA GLY A 121 -9.14 -12.82 -5.98
C GLY A 121 -8.13 -12.60 -4.85
N LEU A 122 -6.90 -12.25 -5.26
CA LEU A 122 -5.79 -11.98 -4.36
C LEU A 122 -5.26 -10.57 -4.64
N ALA A 123 -4.84 -9.88 -3.60
CA ALA A 123 -4.02 -8.70 -3.77
C ALA A 123 -2.65 -9.09 -4.36
N SER A 124 -1.95 -8.11 -4.95
CA SER A 124 -0.54 -8.24 -5.30
C SER A 124 0.27 -8.78 -4.11
N PHE A 125 1.37 -9.46 -4.42
CA PHE A 125 2.24 -10.05 -3.42
C PHE A 125 3.42 -9.13 -3.04
N ARG A 126 3.57 -7.96 -3.69
CA ARG A 126 4.77 -7.11 -3.55
C ARG A 126 4.63 -6.00 -2.53
N GLY A 127 3.42 -5.48 -2.34
CA GLY A 127 3.13 -4.53 -1.26
C GLY A 127 2.19 -3.42 -1.67
N VAL A 128 2.00 -2.52 -0.73
CA VAL A 128 1.13 -1.35 -0.85
C VAL A 128 1.92 -0.06 -0.98
N SER A 129 1.21 1.00 -1.34
CA SER A 129 1.80 2.33 -1.46
C SER A 129 0.98 3.37 -0.74
N TYR A 130 1.65 4.28 -0.04
CA TYR A 130 1.01 5.35 0.70
C TYR A 130 1.02 6.66 -0.08
N TRP A 131 -0.13 7.33 -0.12
CA TRP A 131 -0.24 8.73 -0.52
C TRP A 131 -0.79 9.54 0.65
N ARG A 132 -0.08 10.61 0.99
CA ARG A 132 -0.38 11.44 2.17
C ARG A 132 -1.69 12.21 2.11
N GLY A 133 -2.39 12.21 0.98
CA GLY A 133 -3.57 13.03 0.78
C GLY A 133 -3.25 14.49 0.49
N ASP A 134 -4.31 15.28 0.41
CA ASP A 134 -4.27 16.74 0.30
C ASP A 134 -5.41 17.38 1.11
N ARG A 135 -5.73 18.65 0.87
CA ARG A 135 -6.77 19.37 1.63
C ARG A 135 -8.15 18.72 1.52
N SER A 136 -8.44 18.08 0.39
CA SER A 136 -9.78 17.57 0.06
C SER A 136 -9.85 16.05 0.11
N ASN A 137 -8.70 15.37 0.18
CA ASN A 137 -8.63 13.92 0.15
C ASN A 137 -7.81 13.40 1.34
N PRO A 138 -8.37 12.47 2.14
CA PRO A 138 -7.62 11.84 3.22
C PRO A 138 -6.45 11.02 2.66
N PRO A 139 -5.46 10.65 3.51
CA PRO A 139 -4.40 9.75 3.11
C PRO A 139 -4.94 8.40 2.61
N ARG A 140 -4.26 7.82 1.63
CA ARG A 140 -4.68 6.57 0.97
C ARG A 140 -3.60 5.52 0.96
N ILE A 141 -4.04 4.27 1.00
CA ILE A 141 -3.26 3.08 0.69
C ILE A 141 -3.71 2.58 -0.69
N PHE A 142 -2.77 2.45 -1.61
CA PHE A 142 -2.98 1.87 -2.94
C PHE A 142 -2.39 0.48 -3.02
N PHE A 143 -3.09 -0.41 -3.72
CA PHE A 143 -2.60 -1.74 -4.05
C PHE A 143 -3.29 -2.24 -5.32
N THR A 144 -2.77 -3.30 -5.93
CA THR A 144 -3.38 -3.89 -7.13
C THR A 144 -3.95 -5.27 -6.87
N THR A 145 -4.95 -5.63 -7.67
CA THR A 145 -5.54 -6.98 -7.75
C THR A 145 -5.82 -7.28 -9.21
N ALA A 146 -5.05 -8.19 -9.80
CA ALA A 146 -5.06 -8.46 -11.24
C ALA A 146 -4.94 -7.19 -12.11
N ARG A 147 -6.03 -6.82 -12.81
CA ARG A 147 -6.12 -5.62 -13.68
C ARG A 147 -6.71 -4.41 -12.96
N LYS A 148 -6.96 -4.48 -11.66
CA LYS A 148 -7.53 -3.38 -10.89
C LYS A 148 -6.49 -2.72 -9.99
N MET A 149 -6.65 -1.42 -9.77
CA MET A 149 -6.03 -0.72 -8.66
C MET A 149 -7.09 -0.25 -7.68
N MET A 150 -6.86 -0.57 -6.42
CA MET A 150 -7.70 -0.23 -5.30
C MET A 150 -7.08 0.90 -4.49
N ALA A 151 -7.92 1.74 -3.91
CA ALA A 151 -7.55 2.81 -3.00
C ALA A 151 -8.37 2.69 -1.71
N LEU A 152 -7.70 2.55 -0.57
CA LEU A 152 -8.31 2.54 0.75
C LEU A 152 -7.97 3.83 1.50
N ASN A 153 -8.87 4.31 2.34
CA ASN A 153 -8.54 5.32 3.33
C ASN A 153 -7.52 4.72 4.33
N ALA A 154 -6.36 5.35 4.48
CA ALA A 154 -5.27 4.81 5.30
C ALA A 154 -5.60 4.74 6.80
N VAL A 155 -6.59 5.51 7.26
CA VAL A 155 -7.03 5.56 8.66
C VAL A 155 -8.10 4.50 8.95
N THR A 156 -9.06 4.32 8.04
CA THR A 156 -10.23 3.47 8.29
C THR A 156 -10.16 2.09 7.61
N GLY A 157 -9.33 1.94 6.58
CA GLY A 157 -9.29 0.73 5.74
C GLY A 157 -10.44 0.63 4.74
N GLU A 158 -11.38 1.57 4.74
CA GLU A 158 -12.52 1.56 3.82
C GLU A 158 -12.13 2.01 2.41
N PRO A 159 -12.80 1.52 1.35
CA PRO A 159 -12.59 2.03 -0.01
C PRO A 159 -12.74 3.55 -0.09
N SER A 160 -11.77 4.22 -0.70
CA SER A 160 -11.78 5.67 -0.84
C SER A 160 -12.73 6.07 -1.98
N THR A 161 -13.97 6.40 -1.65
CA THR A 161 -15.06 6.65 -2.62
C THR A 161 -14.77 7.75 -3.64
N GLY A 162 -13.87 8.69 -3.33
CA GLY A 162 -13.42 9.74 -4.26
C GLY A 162 -12.41 9.28 -5.31
N PHE A 163 -11.97 8.02 -5.29
CA PHE A 163 -11.05 7.45 -6.27
C PHE A 163 -11.78 6.50 -7.22
N GLY A 164 -11.71 6.77 -8.52
CA GLY A 164 -12.34 5.95 -9.54
C GLY A 164 -13.83 5.72 -9.29
N THR A 165 -14.26 4.46 -9.37
CA THR A 165 -15.59 4.02 -8.98
C THR A 165 -15.52 3.36 -7.61
N ASN A 166 -15.92 4.07 -6.56
CA ASN A 166 -15.98 3.57 -5.18
C ASN A 166 -14.63 3.00 -4.65
N GLY A 167 -13.51 3.64 -4.98
CA GLY A 167 -12.18 3.22 -4.53
C GLY A 167 -11.45 2.29 -5.51
N GLU A 168 -11.98 2.10 -6.71
CA GLU A 168 -11.43 1.17 -7.70
C GLU A 168 -11.27 1.82 -9.07
N ILE A 169 -10.18 1.50 -9.77
CA ILE A 169 -10.05 1.73 -11.21
C ILE A 169 -9.60 0.45 -11.92
N GLU A 170 -10.02 0.30 -13.17
CA GLU A 170 -9.44 -0.66 -14.10
C GLU A 170 -8.15 -0.08 -14.69
N LEU A 171 -7.08 -0.87 -14.65
CA LEU A 171 -5.81 -0.54 -15.26
C LEU A 171 -5.85 -0.88 -16.74
N LYS A 172 -5.13 -0.09 -17.55
CA LYS A 172 -4.96 -0.43 -18.97
C LYS A 172 -4.25 -1.77 -19.15
N ILE A 173 -3.30 -2.07 -18.26
CA ILE A 173 -2.43 -3.24 -18.32
C ILE A 173 -2.31 -3.80 -16.90
N PRO A 174 -2.33 -5.14 -16.70
CA PRO A 174 -2.18 -5.73 -15.39
C PRO A 174 -0.86 -5.34 -14.75
N TYR A 175 -0.88 -5.10 -13.44
CA TYR A 175 0.32 -4.82 -12.69
C TYR A 175 0.27 -5.49 -11.32
N ILE A 176 1.24 -6.34 -11.04
CA ILE A 176 1.36 -7.08 -9.78
C ILE A 176 2.49 -6.54 -8.90
N GLY A 177 3.03 -5.35 -9.19
CA GLY A 177 3.98 -4.65 -8.32
C GLY A 177 3.34 -3.65 -7.38
N ALA A 178 4.14 -3.08 -6.47
CA ALA A 178 3.71 -1.94 -5.66
C ALA A 178 3.68 -0.66 -6.54
N PRO A 179 2.59 0.11 -6.55
CA PRO A 179 2.53 1.39 -7.28
C PRO A 179 3.60 2.38 -6.79
N ALA A 180 4.27 3.13 -7.67
CA ALA A 180 5.18 4.17 -7.22
C ALA A 180 4.45 5.50 -7.05
N ILE A 181 4.58 6.16 -5.89
CA ILE A 181 3.89 7.44 -5.62
C ILE A 181 4.90 8.58 -5.70
N TYR A 182 4.66 9.54 -6.59
CA TYR A 182 5.39 10.79 -6.65
C TYR A 182 4.44 11.98 -6.69
N LYS A 183 4.46 12.80 -5.63
CA LYS A 183 3.48 13.88 -5.42
C LYS A 183 2.04 13.35 -5.47
N ASN A 184 1.32 13.63 -6.56
CA ASN A 184 -0.07 13.18 -6.77
C ASN A 184 -0.16 12.23 -7.98
N LEU A 185 0.97 11.67 -8.41
CA LEU A 185 1.05 10.70 -9.48
C LEU A 185 1.22 9.31 -8.88
N ILE A 186 0.42 8.38 -9.38
CA ILE A 186 0.61 6.95 -9.21
C ILE A 186 1.24 6.45 -10.51
N LEU A 187 2.51 6.08 -10.43
CA LEU A 187 3.28 5.54 -11.54
C LEU A 187 3.18 4.01 -11.51
N MET A 188 2.73 3.45 -12.62
CA MET A 188 2.46 2.03 -12.79
C MET A 188 3.37 1.50 -13.88
N GLY A 189 4.12 0.43 -13.58
CA GLY A 189 4.73 -0.37 -14.62
C GLY A 189 3.70 -1.26 -15.30
N SER A 190 4.19 -2.22 -16.07
CA SER A 190 3.40 -3.27 -16.72
C SER A 190 3.84 -4.63 -16.18
N ASN A 191 2.95 -5.61 -16.17
CA ASN A 191 3.34 -7.01 -16.08
C ASN A 191 2.81 -7.73 -17.31
N PHE A 192 3.74 -8.25 -18.09
CA PHE A 192 3.47 -9.14 -19.20
C PHE A 192 3.85 -10.56 -18.79
N PHE A 193 2.88 -11.47 -18.77
CA PHE A 193 3.21 -12.90 -18.69
C PHE A 193 3.48 -13.38 -20.11
N GLY A 194 4.75 -13.62 -20.42
CA GLY A 194 5.15 -14.16 -21.71
C GLY A 194 4.61 -15.58 -21.95
N PRO A 195 4.60 -16.02 -23.21
CA PRO A 195 4.25 -17.40 -23.58
C PRO A 195 5.33 -18.36 -23.07
N GLY A 196 5.27 -18.72 -21.80
CA GLY A 196 6.21 -19.70 -21.21
C GLY A 196 5.82 -20.22 -19.84
N GLN A 197 5.05 -19.43 -19.11
CA GLN A 197 4.81 -19.61 -17.69
C GLN A 197 3.32 -19.95 -17.48
N ARG A 198 2.98 -21.23 -17.28
CA ARG A 198 1.59 -21.78 -17.11
C ARG A 198 0.51 -20.97 -17.87
N HIS A 199 0.30 -21.04 -19.19
CA HIS A 199 0.31 -22.12 -20.22
C HIS A 199 -0.96 -23.00 -20.28
N ILE A 200 -1.86 -22.70 -21.23
CA ILE A 200 -2.70 -23.71 -21.91
C ILE A 200 -2.65 -23.58 -23.46
N ASN A 201 -1.68 -22.86 -24.03
CA ASN A 201 -1.40 -23.05 -25.46
C ASN A 201 0.07 -22.71 -25.85
N PRO A 202 0.93 -23.73 -26.01
CA PRO A 202 2.35 -23.57 -26.38
C PRO A 202 2.58 -23.34 -27.88
N ALA A 203 1.77 -22.47 -28.51
CA ALA A 203 1.83 -22.22 -29.96
C ALA A 203 2.04 -20.75 -30.36
N LEU A 204 2.22 -19.81 -29.41
CA LEU A 204 2.25 -18.38 -29.72
C LEU A 204 3.22 -17.63 -28.78
N GLU A 205 4.52 -17.72 -29.04
CA GLU A 205 5.32 -16.48 -29.09
C GLU A 205 4.68 -15.60 -30.16
N THR A 206 3.63 -14.86 -29.80
CA THR A 206 3.03 -13.88 -30.69
C THR A 206 3.71 -12.55 -30.50
N SER A 207 3.97 -11.88 -31.62
CA SER A 207 4.15 -10.43 -31.76
C SER A 207 2.94 -9.60 -31.27
N VAL A 208 2.03 -10.18 -30.49
CA VAL A 208 0.76 -9.60 -30.07
C VAL A 208 0.60 -9.89 -28.58
N GLY A 209 0.96 -8.90 -27.77
CA GLY A 209 0.76 -8.81 -26.33
C GLY A 209 0.35 -7.38 -25.98
N GLU A 210 -0.21 -7.15 -24.81
CA GLU A 210 -0.40 -5.76 -24.35
C GLU A 210 0.95 -5.06 -24.25
N SER A 211 0.99 -3.78 -24.63
CA SER A 211 2.23 -3.02 -24.67
C SER A 211 2.92 -2.99 -23.29
N GLY A 212 4.25 -2.89 -23.23
CA GLY A 212 4.99 -2.77 -21.96
C GLY A 212 4.79 -1.43 -21.23
N ASP A 213 3.82 -0.63 -21.66
CA ASP A 213 3.76 0.80 -21.41
C ASP A 213 3.55 1.18 -19.94
N THR A 214 4.21 2.26 -19.56
CA THR A 214 4.09 2.84 -18.23
C THR A 214 2.95 3.83 -18.21
N HIS A 215 2.16 3.80 -17.15
CA HIS A 215 0.99 4.66 -16.99
C HIS A 215 1.11 5.51 -15.74
N ALA A 216 0.61 6.74 -15.80
CA ALA A 216 0.44 7.57 -14.61
C ALA A 216 -1.03 7.91 -14.38
N TYR A 217 -1.48 7.68 -13.15
CA TYR A 217 -2.82 8.01 -12.70
C TYR A 217 -2.77 9.13 -11.65
N ASP A 218 -3.78 10.00 -11.62
CA ASP A 218 -3.93 10.99 -10.57
C ASP A 218 -4.34 10.32 -9.25
N ALA A 219 -3.58 10.54 -8.17
CA ALA A 219 -3.80 9.90 -6.88
C ALA A 219 -5.09 10.32 -6.19
N ARG A 220 -5.74 11.42 -6.62
CA ARG A 220 -6.99 11.91 -6.04
C ARG A 220 -8.21 11.26 -6.68
N SER A 221 -8.16 11.10 -7.99
CA SER A 221 -9.33 10.72 -8.80
C SER A 221 -9.20 9.35 -9.45
N GLY A 222 -7.99 8.82 -9.60
CA GLY A 222 -7.72 7.61 -10.39
C GLY A 222 -7.76 7.83 -11.90
N LYS A 223 -7.89 9.09 -12.36
CA LYS A 223 -7.88 9.41 -13.79
C LYS A 223 -6.50 9.12 -14.41
N LEU A 224 -6.46 8.44 -15.55
CA LEU A 224 -5.25 8.32 -16.36
C LEU A 224 -4.81 9.71 -16.85
N LEU A 225 -3.57 10.08 -16.55
CA LEU A 225 -3.00 11.38 -16.91
C LEU A 225 -2.14 11.30 -18.17
N TRP A 226 -1.30 10.28 -18.25
CA TRP A 226 -0.43 10.04 -19.39
C TRP A 226 -0.03 8.57 -19.47
N GLU A 227 0.42 8.19 -20.65
CA GLU A 227 0.98 6.90 -21.00
C GLU A 227 2.34 7.16 -21.64
N PHE A 228 3.33 6.35 -21.30
CA PHE A 228 4.67 6.39 -21.89
C PHE A 228 4.88 5.09 -22.64
N HIS A 229 5.04 5.20 -23.96
CA HIS A 229 5.28 4.05 -24.80
C HIS A 229 6.72 3.56 -24.64
N THR A 230 6.86 2.31 -24.26
CA THR A 230 8.17 1.65 -24.07
C THR A 230 8.76 1.15 -25.38
N ILE A 231 7.89 0.88 -26.36
CA ILE A 231 8.26 0.62 -27.74
C ILE A 231 7.68 1.76 -28.59
N PRO A 232 8.52 2.50 -29.36
CA PRO A 232 8.09 3.71 -30.05
C PRO A 232 7.17 3.37 -31.24
N ARG A 233 6.00 4.01 -31.29
CA ARG A 233 5.04 3.85 -32.38
C ARG A 233 5.48 4.63 -33.62
N GLU A 234 4.88 4.35 -34.78
CA GLU A 234 5.12 5.12 -36.01
C GLU A 234 5.01 6.64 -35.75
N GLY A 235 6.06 7.38 -36.10
CA GLY A 235 6.15 8.83 -35.90
C GLY A 235 6.63 9.28 -34.51
N GLU A 236 6.89 8.37 -33.57
CA GLU A 236 7.48 8.68 -32.27
C GLU A 236 9.01 8.69 -32.32
N ALA A 237 9.64 9.45 -31.41
CA ALA A 237 11.09 9.56 -31.34
C ALA A 237 11.75 8.19 -31.10
N GLY A 238 12.72 7.83 -31.93
CA GLY A 238 13.43 6.56 -31.85
C GLY A 238 12.79 5.43 -32.64
N ASN A 239 11.58 5.62 -33.21
CA ASN A 239 10.94 4.62 -34.07
C ASN A 239 11.83 4.25 -35.27
N GLU A 240 12.56 5.23 -35.84
CA GLU A 240 13.48 5.05 -36.96
C GLU A 240 14.68 4.13 -36.66
N THR A 241 14.94 3.84 -35.37
CA THR A 241 16.02 2.94 -34.94
C THR A 241 15.59 1.47 -34.89
N TRP A 242 14.30 1.18 -35.07
CA TRP A 242 13.73 -0.17 -35.10
C TRP A 242 13.59 -0.64 -36.56
N GLY A 243 14.26 -1.75 -36.89
CA GLY A 243 14.23 -2.30 -38.25
C GLY A 243 12.99 -3.15 -38.52
N PHE A 244 12.63 -3.32 -39.80
CA PHE A 244 11.62 -4.29 -40.26
C PHE A 244 10.23 -4.16 -39.60
N ASP A 245 9.79 -2.95 -39.27
CA ASP A 245 8.52 -2.70 -38.57
C ASP A 245 8.37 -3.51 -37.25
N SER A 246 9.50 -3.81 -36.60
CA SER A 246 9.53 -4.64 -35.39
C SER A 246 9.20 -3.88 -34.09
N TRP A 247 8.49 -2.76 -34.21
CA TRP A 247 8.02 -1.94 -33.10
C TRP A 247 6.62 -2.36 -32.61
#